data_AF-A0A954HUP3-F1
#
_entry.id   AF-A0A954HUP3-F1
#
_cell.length_a   1.000
_cell.length_b   1.000
_cell.length_c   1.000
_cell.angle_alpha   90.00
_cell.angle_beta   90.00
_cell.angle_gamma   90.00
#
_symmetry.space_group_name_H-M   'P 1'
#
loop_
_entity.id
_entity.type
_entity.pdbx_description
1 polymer ?
#
loop_
_entity_poly.entity_id
_entity_poly.type
_entity_poly.pdbx_seq_one_letter_code
_entity_poly.pdbx_strand_id
1 'polypeptide(L)'
;MTLAELLQNRFRADLRHRGAAYIEAERVSLVRVTPENVFGVVVDGVEYQTQLRYQESDIALFCTCDQFARSKSCKHLWATVLTADVQGCVNPAIRPGRLTPFVSREKTAPIRVDDLTIPGETDDSIGSPRSAKRKTATTDVPVRDVRLAPWESKLEDLREEMAVPTRPGKKSQVQERQIFYEIDLAASREAGKLVIQATQRQRRSSGQWGKVKPLKVRS
;
A
#
# COMPACT_ATOMS: atom_id res chain seq x y z
N MET A 1 7.19 -3.63 -17.07
CA MET A 1 8.53 -3.35 -16.55
C MET A 1 8.44 -3.06 -15.06
N THR A 2 9.17 -3.80 -14.23
CA THR A 2 9.22 -3.60 -12.77
C THR A 2 10.30 -2.59 -12.38
N LEU A 3 10.26 -2.06 -11.14
CA LEU A 3 11.28 -1.15 -10.63
C LEU A 3 12.64 -1.88 -10.52
N ALA A 4 12.61 -3.15 -10.12
CA ALA A 4 13.76 -4.03 -10.07
C ALA A 4 14.35 -4.27 -11.47
N GLU A 5 13.54 -4.49 -12.50
CA GLU A 5 14.00 -4.60 -13.89
C GLU A 5 14.70 -3.33 -14.36
N LEU A 6 14.14 -2.15 -14.04
CA LEU A 6 14.73 -0.85 -14.37
C LEU A 6 16.07 -0.63 -13.67
N LEU A 7 16.16 -0.99 -12.38
CA LEU A 7 17.33 -0.71 -11.57
C LEU A 7 18.36 -1.83 -11.55
N GLN A 8 18.09 -3.02 -12.12
CA GLN A 8 18.97 -4.18 -11.96
C GLN A 8 20.42 -3.90 -12.36
N ASN A 9 20.62 -3.08 -13.40
CA ASN A 9 21.96 -2.79 -13.93
C ASN A 9 22.78 -1.88 -13.01
N ARG A 10 22.12 -1.17 -12.08
CA ARG A 10 22.80 -0.35 -11.04
C ARG A 10 23.26 -1.18 -9.85
N PHE A 11 22.83 -2.45 -9.73
CA PHE A 11 23.15 -3.34 -8.62
C PHE A 11 23.89 -4.59 -9.09
N ARG A 12 25.05 -4.84 -8.49
CA ARG A 12 25.80 -6.08 -8.71
C ARG A 12 25.00 -7.30 -8.28
N ALA A 13 25.24 -8.44 -8.94
CA ALA A 13 24.47 -9.68 -8.71
C ALA A 13 24.52 -10.17 -7.25
N ASP A 14 25.65 -9.98 -6.57
CA ASP A 14 25.83 -10.35 -5.15
C ASP A 14 24.94 -9.50 -4.22
N LEU A 15 24.84 -8.20 -4.47
CA LEU A 15 23.93 -7.31 -3.74
C LEU A 15 22.48 -7.68 -3.98
N ARG A 16 22.14 -8.06 -5.22
CA ARG A 16 20.78 -8.47 -5.58
C ARG A 16 20.36 -9.75 -4.86
N HIS A 17 21.24 -10.75 -4.85
CA HIS A 17 21.01 -12.01 -4.15
C HIS A 17 20.87 -11.79 -2.63
N ARG A 18 21.78 -11.02 -2.02
CA ARG A 18 21.71 -10.71 -0.59
C ARG A 18 20.47 -9.91 -0.22
N GLY A 19 20.10 -8.91 -1.03
CA GLY A 19 18.93 -8.08 -0.76
C GLY A 19 17.61 -8.85 -0.85
N ALA A 20 17.51 -9.86 -1.72
CA ALA A 20 16.34 -10.74 -1.79
C ALA A 20 16.08 -11.49 -0.47
N ALA A 21 17.15 -11.94 0.21
CA ALA A 21 17.03 -12.62 1.50
C ALA A 21 16.45 -11.73 2.62
N TYR A 22 16.54 -10.39 2.52
CA TYR A 22 15.93 -9.50 3.51
C TYR A 22 14.41 -9.41 3.38
N ILE A 23 13.87 -9.67 2.18
CA ILE A 23 12.42 -9.70 1.97
C ILE A 23 11.83 -11.00 2.49
N GLU A 24 12.48 -12.13 2.22
CA GLU A 24 12.07 -13.43 2.75
C GLU A 24 12.06 -13.44 4.28
N ALA A 25 12.96 -12.67 4.90
CA ALA A 25 13.03 -12.50 6.35
C ALA A 25 12.14 -11.36 6.90
N GLU A 26 11.30 -10.72 6.09
CA GLU A 26 10.40 -9.61 6.46
C GLU A 26 11.10 -8.44 7.18
N ARG A 27 12.37 -8.16 6.84
CA ARG A 27 13.19 -7.13 7.50
C ARG A 27 13.07 -5.73 6.89
N VAL A 28 12.14 -5.54 5.96
CA VAL A 28 11.98 -4.30 5.19
C VAL A 28 10.55 -3.81 5.35
N SER A 29 10.39 -2.57 5.84
CA SER A 29 9.10 -1.90 5.93
C SER A 29 9.12 -0.58 5.15
N LEU A 30 8.04 -0.29 4.41
CA LEU A 30 7.87 1.03 3.79
C LEU A 30 7.10 1.93 4.76
N VAL A 31 7.73 3.00 5.22
CA VAL A 31 7.16 3.91 6.24
C VAL A 31 6.28 4.97 5.60
N ARG A 32 6.70 5.47 4.43
CA ARG A 32 5.97 6.53 3.72
C ARG A 32 6.15 6.38 2.23
N VAL A 33 5.04 6.38 1.51
CA VAL A 33 5.00 6.33 0.05
C VAL A 33 4.26 7.55 -0.47
N THR A 34 4.93 8.34 -1.32
CA THR A 34 4.35 9.44 -2.08
C THR A 34 4.58 9.19 -3.57
N PRO A 35 3.92 9.95 -4.47
CA PRO A 35 4.17 9.83 -5.90
C PRO A 35 5.65 10.05 -6.27
N GLU A 36 6.34 10.90 -5.52
CA GLU A 36 7.72 11.32 -5.82
C GLU A 36 8.76 10.58 -4.98
N ASN A 37 8.38 10.02 -3.83
CA ASN A 37 9.33 9.46 -2.88
C ASN A 37 8.79 8.20 -2.20
N VAL A 38 9.66 7.20 -2.05
CA VAL A 38 9.43 6.03 -1.20
C VAL A 38 10.46 6.04 -0.09
N PHE A 39 10.01 5.98 1.15
CA PHE A 39 10.82 5.87 2.35
C PHE A 39 10.63 4.48 2.95
N GLY A 40 11.73 3.77 3.18
CA GLY A 40 11.73 2.45 3.79
C GLY A 40 12.76 2.34 4.90
N VAL A 41 12.49 1.47 5.86
CA VAL A 41 13.42 1.09 6.93
C VAL A 41 13.79 -0.38 6.75
N VAL A 42 15.08 -0.67 6.84
CA VAL A 42 15.62 -2.02 6.72
C VAL A 42 16.39 -2.38 7.98
N VAL A 43 16.02 -3.49 8.61
CA VAL A 43 16.68 -3.97 9.84
C VAL A 43 17.81 -4.93 9.48
N ASP A 44 19.04 -4.59 9.86
CA ASP A 44 20.24 -5.41 9.65
C ASP A 44 21.15 -5.31 10.87
N GLY A 45 20.67 -5.78 12.02
CA GLY A 45 21.25 -5.53 13.34
C GLY A 45 20.91 -4.14 13.88
N VAL A 46 20.97 -3.12 13.02
CA VAL A 46 20.50 -1.75 13.27
C VAL A 46 19.50 -1.36 12.18
N GLU A 47 18.63 -0.39 12.45
CA GLU A 47 17.71 0.17 11.47
C GLU A 47 18.44 1.11 10.51
N TYR A 48 18.35 0.82 9.21
CA TYR A 48 18.85 1.68 8.15
C TYR A 48 17.69 2.31 7.40
N GLN A 49 17.77 3.62 7.20
CA GLN A 49 16.79 4.35 6.41
C GLN A 49 17.18 4.29 4.94
N THR A 50 16.20 4.06 4.09
CA THR A 50 16.33 4.01 2.63
C THR A 50 15.32 4.96 2.00
N GLN A 51 15.74 5.63 0.93
CA GLN A 51 14.89 6.54 0.20
C GLN A 51 15.08 6.33 -1.30
N LEU A 52 13.97 6.24 -2.02
CA LEU A 52 13.92 6.26 -3.48
C LEU A 52 13.18 7.52 -3.89
N ARG A 53 13.82 8.39 -4.65
CA ARG A 53 13.23 9.64 -5.15
C ARG A 53 13.10 9.56 -6.66
N TYR A 54 11.86 9.59 -7.13
CA TYR A 54 11.51 9.61 -8.54
C TYR A 54 11.72 11.02 -9.10
N GLN A 55 12.54 11.13 -10.13
CA GLN A 55 12.75 12.35 -10.91
C GLN A 55 12.24 12.13 -12.34
N GLU A 56 12.24 13.17 -13.17
CA GLU A 56 11.71 13.13 -14.54
C GLU A 56 12.41 12.09 -15.43
N SER A 57 13.71 11.84 -15.20
CA SER A 57 14.53 10.99 -16.07
C SER A 57 15.28 9.86 -15.36
N ASP A 58 15.34 9.85 -14.03
CA ASP A 58 16.05 8.82 -13.25
C ASP A 58 15.46 8.68 -11.85
N ILE A 59 15.90 7.66 -11.11
CA ILE A 59 15.52 7.38 -9.74
C ILE A 59 16.74 7.55 -8.86
N ALA A 60 16.72 8.60 -8.02
CA ALA A 60 17.77 8.80 -7.03
C ALA A 60 17.58 7.85 -5.85
N LEU A 61 18.67 7.22 -5.43
CA LEU A 61 18.69 6.24 -4.35
C LEU A 61 19.53 6.77 -3.20
N PHE A 62 19.07 6.55 -1.98
CA PHE A 62 19.81 6.91 -0.77
C PHE A 62 19.62 5.87 0.33
N CYS A 63 20.70 5.57 1.06
CA CYS A 63 20.66 4.73 2.23
C CYS A 63 21.66 5.20 3.29
N THR A 64 21.31 5.06 4.57
CA THR A 64 22.18 5.46 5.69
C THR A 64 23.30 4.47 6.01
N CYS A 65 23.40 3.34 5.29
CA CYS A 65 24.44 2.33 5.54
C CYS A 65 25.83 2.71 5.00
N ASP A 66 26.88 2.21 5.66
CA ASP A 66 28.28 2.43 5.27
C ASP A 66 28.60 1.95 3.86
N GLN A 67 27.97 0.85 3.42
CA GLN A 67 28.19 0.33 2.06
C GLN A 67 27.74 1.33 1.01
N PHE A 68 26.59 1.99 1.21
CA PHE A 68 26.09 2.99 0.29
C PHE A 68 27.01 4.21 0.20
N ALA A 69 27.60 4.63 1.32
CA ALA A 69 28.57 5.73 1.33
C ALA A 69 29.76 5.45 0.40
N ARG A 70 30.18 4.18 0.27
CA ARG A 70 31.31 3.74 -0.56
C ARG A 70 30.93 3.48 -2.03
N SER A 71 29.86 2.71 -2.27
CA SER A 71 29.54 2.18 -3.62
C SER A 71 28.27 2.75 -4.24
N LYS A 72 27.56 3.67 -3.58
CA LYS A 72 26.27 4.24 -4.00
C LYS A 72 25.18 3.19 -4.32
N SER A 73 25.40 1.95 -3.89
CA SER A 73 24.53 0.79 -4.05
C SER A 73 24.79 -0.15 -2.89
N CYS A 74 23.72 -0.69 -2.30
CA CYS A 74 23.81 -1.60 -1.17
C CYS A 74 22.69 -2.63 -1.21
N LYS A 75 22.84 -3.69 -0.41
CA LYS A 75 21.81 -4.74 -0.27
C LYS A 75 20.48 -4.20 0.29
N HIS A 76 20.52 -3.19 1.18
CA HIS A 76 19.31 -2.60 1.78
C HIS A 76 18.46 -1.87 0.75
N LEU A 77 19.07 -1.06 -0.12
CA LEU A 77 18.37 -0.39 -1.21
C LEU A 77 17.72 -1.38 -2.18
N TRP A 78 18.43 -2.45 -2.53
CA TRP A 78 17.85 -3.48 -3.39
C TRP A 78 16.65 -4.15 -2.75
N ALA A 79 16.73 -4.44 -1.44
CA ALA A 79 15.61 -4.96 -0.68
C ALA A 79 14.42 -3.98 -0.70
N THR A 80 14.64 -2.68 -0.48
CA THR A 80 13.57 -1.67 -0.58
C THR A 80 12.97 -1.58 -1.98
N VAL A 81 13.78 -1.65 -3.04
CA VAL A 81 13.32 -1.67 -4.44
C VAL A 81 12.38 -2.85 -4.69
N LEU A 82 12.78 -4.04 -4.27
CA LEU A 82 11.98 -5.24 -4.42
C LEU A 82 10.69 -5.18 -3.57
N THR A 83 10.74 -4.66 -2.34
CA THR A 83 9.55 -4.47 -1.50
C THR A 83 8.58 -3.48 -2.13
N ALA A 84 9.07 -2.36 -2.66
CA ALA A 84 8.25 -1.38 -3.37
C ALA A 84 7.58 -1.98 -4.62
N ASP A 85 8.27 -2.88 -5.32
CA ASP A 85 7.69 -3.62 -6.45
C ASP A 85 6.58 -4.58 -6.05
N VAL A 86 6.80 -5.36 -4.98
CA VAL A 86 5.84 -6.33 -4.44
C VAL A 86 4.59 -5.62 -3.93
N GLN A 87 4.76 -4.51 -3.20
CA GLN A 87 3.66 -3.71 -2.67
C GLN A 87 2.98 -2.82 -3.73
N GLY A 88 3.55 -2.72 -4.93
CA GLY A 88 3.02 -1.87 -6.01
C GLY A 88 3.19 -0.37 -5.75
N CYS A 89 4.05 0.01 -4.79
CA CYS A 89 4.38 1.39 -4.41
C CYS A 89 5.39 2.02 -5.40
N VAL A 90 5.06 1.98 -6.68
CA VAL A 90 5.91 2.49 -7.77
C VAL A 90 5.20 3.66 -8.44
N ASN A 91 5.93 4.74 -8.73
CA ASN A 91 5.37 5.89 -9.42
C ASN A 91 4.81 5.47 -10.80
N PRO A 92 3.50 5.69 -11.06
CA PRO A 92 2.88 5.33 -12.33
C PRO A 92 3.44 6.08 -13.53
N ALA A 93 4.07 7.26 -13.35
CA ALA A 93 4.74 7.99 -14.44
C ALA A 93 5.93 7.20 -15.03
N ILE A 94 6.58 6.36 -14.22
CA ILE A 94 7.66 5.47 -14.65
C ILE A 94 7.09 4.15 -15.23
N ARG A 95 5.79 3.90 -15.04
CA ARG A 95 5.04 2.77 -15.59
C ARG A 95 3.83 3.24 -16.41
N PRO A 96 4.01 3.77 -17.64
CA PRO A 96 2.89 3.96 -18.54
C PRO A 96 2.19 2.60 -18.77
N GLY A 97 0.96 2.44 -18.28
CA GLY A 97 0.13 1.26 -18.56
C GLY A 97 -0.13 0.30 -17.40
N ARG A 98 0.37 0.54 -16.18
CA ARG A 98 -0.11 -0.18 -14.98
C ARG A 98 -0.85 0.79 -14.08
N LEU A 99 -2.18 0.76 -14.15
CA LEU A 99 -3.04 1.37 -13.13
C LEU A 99 -2.62 0.76 -11.78
N THR A 100 -2.09 1.59 -10.88
CA THR A 100 -1.81 1.17 -9.50
C THR A 100 -3.11 0.64 -8.90
N PRO A 101 -3.10 -0.45 -8.11
CA PRO A 101 -4.22 -0.70 -7.21
C PRO A 101 -4.36 0.56 -6.37
N PHE A 102 -5.58 1.09 -6.29
CA PHE A 102 -5.92 2.16 -5.36
C PHE A 102 -5.28 1.82 -4.02
N VAL A 103 -4.27 2.61 -3.61
CA VAL A 103 -3.60 2.42 -2.32
C VAL A 103 -4.70 2.52 -1.27
N SER A 104 -5.04 1.40 -0.62
CA SER A 104 -5.79 1.46 0.61
C SER A 104 -4.91 2.20 1.60
N ARG A 105 -5.33 3.42 1.91
CA ARG A 105 -4.74 4.30 2.90
C ARG A 105 -4.64 3.51 4.20
N GLU A 106 -3.46 3.01 4.53
CA GLU A 106 -3.18 2.63 5.92
C GLU A 106 -3.52 3.84 6.77
N LYS A 107 -4.44 3.62 7.73
CA LYS A 107 -5.00 4.63 8.62
C LYS A 107 -3.86 5.47 9.19
N THR A 108 -3.70 6.69 8.67
CA THR A 108 -3.06 7.75 9.43
C THR A 108 -4.03 8.07 10.56
N ALA A 109 -3.92 7.37 11.69
CA ALA A 109 -4.55 7.83 12.91
C ALA A 109 -3.89 9.19 13.23
N PRO A 110 -4.66 10.27 13.43
CA PRO A 110 -4.08 11.52 13.90
C PRO A 110 -3.44 11.26 15.27
N ILE A 111 -2.19 11.70 15.43
CA ILE A 111 -1.49 11.69 16.72
C ILE A 111 -2.34 12.52 17.69
N ARG A 112 -2.76 11.92 18.81
CA ARG A 112 -3.47 12.64 19.89
C ARG A 112 -2.43 13.31 20.78
N VAL A 113 -2.74 14.52 21.25
CA VAL A 113 -1.86 15.33 22.11
C VAL A 113 -1.44 14.65 23.42
N ASP A 114 -2.13 13.58 23.85
CA ASP A 114 -1.77 12.76 25.02
C ASP A 114 -0.54 11.86 24.80
N ASP A 115 -0.14 11.61 23.54
CA ASP A 115 1.01 10.77 23.20
C ASP A 115 2.37 11.50 23.32
N LEU A 116 2.35 12.77 23.76
CA LEU A 116 3.55 13.60 23.99
C LEU A 116 3.96 13.68 25.45
N THR A 117 3.33 12.92 26.35
CA THR A 117 3.76 12.86 27.76
C THR A 117 4.93 11.90 27.91
N ILE A 118 6.15 12.46 27.91
CA ILE A 118 7.41 11.74 28.15
C ILE A 118 7.36 11.14 29.57
N PRO A 119 7.42 9.81 29.75
CA PRO A 119 7.41 9.22 31.08
C PRO A 119 8.80 9.31 31.70
N GLY A 120 8.95 10.24 32.64
CA GLY A 120 10.01 10.21 33.66
C GLY A 120 10.98 11.38 33.61
N GLU A 121 10.68 12.45 34.35
CA GLU A 121 11.68 13.17 35.13
C GLU A 121 11.09 13.47 36.52
N THR A 122 11.78 12.94 37.52
CA THR A 122 11.50 13.04 38.95
C THR A 122 11.96 14.37 39.53
N ASP A 123 11.15 14.88 40.46
CA ASP A 123 11.49 15.65 41.68
C ASP A 123 12.43 16.85 41.57
N ASP A 124 11.90 18.04 41.89
CA ASP A 124 12.58 18.87 42.90
C ASP A 124 11.60 19.80 43.64
N SER A 125 11.65 19.68 44.95
CA SER A 125 10.80 20.31 45.96
C SER A 125 11.19 21.75 46.27
N ILE A 126 10.24 22.70 46.31
CA ILE A 126 10.34 23.92 47.15
C ILE A 126 8.96 24.32 47.74
N GLY A 127 8.84 24.20 49.07
CA GLY A 127 8.22 25.21 49.95
C GLY A 127 6.72 25.15 50.27
N SER A 128 6.35 24.51 51.39
CA SER A 128 5.06 24.71 52.09
C SER A 128 5.09 26.02 52.91
N PRO A 129 3.96 26.68 53.26
CA PRO A 129 3.13 26.17 54.38
C PRO A 129 1.59 26.39 54.31
N ARG A 130 0.91 25.37 54.86
CA ARG A 130 -0.28 25.42 55.76
C ARG A 130 -1.67 25.84 55.23
N SER A 131 -2.51 24.79 55.20
CA SER A 131 -3.86 24.67 55.79
C SER A 131 -5.00 25.50 55.19
N ALA A 132 -5.80 24.85 54.34
CA ALA A 132 -7.25 24.85 54.47
C ALA A 132 -7.83 23.58 53.83
N LYS A 133 -8.58 22.79 54.61
CA LYS A 133 -9.45 21.72 54.13
C LYS A 133 -10.35 22.26 53.01
N ARG A 134 -10.13 21.85 51.76
CA ARG A 134 -11.10 22.00 50.68
C ARG A 134 -11.56 20.63 50.21
N LYS A 135 -12.85 20.39 50.41
CA LYS A 135 -13.62 19.26 49.92
C LYS A 135 -13.42 19.18 48.41
N THR A 136 -12.92 18.05 47.92
CA THR A 136 -12.97 17.69 46.50
C THR A 136 -14.43 17.53 46.11
N ALA A 137 -15.00 18.60 45.55
CA ALA A 137 -16.20 18.48 44.75
C ALA A 137 -15.76 17.88 43.41
N THR A 138 -16.02 16.58 43.25
CA THR A 138 -16.06 15.93 41.94
C THR A 138 -17.06 16.73 41.11
N THR A 139 -16.55 17.60 40.23
CA THR A 139 -17.38 18.27 39.25
C THR A 139 -17.51 17.27 38.12
N ASP A 140 -18.61 16.52 38.11
CA ASP A 140 -19.08 15.81 36.91
C ASP A 140 -19.19 16.86 35.81
N VAL A 141 -18.22 16.87 34.90
CA VAL A 141 -18.35 17.62 33.66
C VAL A 141 -19.35 16.81 32.83
N PRO A 142 -20.56 17.33 32.54
CA PRO A 142 -21.49 16.59 31.70
C PRO A 142 -20.82 16.40 30.33
N VAL A 143 -20.64 15.14 29.94
CA VAL A 143 -20.25 14.75 28.58
C VAL A 143 -21.28 15.39 27.66
N ARG A 144 -20.91 16.50 27.05
CA ARG A 144 -21.77 17.22 26.12
C ARG A 144 -21.76 16.38 24.86
N ASP A 145 -22.87 15.70 24.58
CA ASP A 145 -23.08 14.99 23.32
C ASP A 145 -22.75 15.94 22.17
N VAL A 146 -21.64 15.67 21.49
CA VAL A 146 -21.31 16.32 20.22
C VAL A 146 -22.30 15.77 19.22
N ARG A 147 -23.47 16.41 19.13
CA ARG A 147 -24.43 16.14 18.07
C ARG A 147 -23.74 16.46 16.76
N LEU A 148 -23.34 15.42 16.04
CA LEU A 148 -22.72 15.52 14.72
C LEU A 148 -23.56 16.45 13.84
N ALA A 149 -22.89 17.28 13.04
CA ALA A 149 -23.58 18.10 12.06
C ALA A 149 -24.35 17.17 11.08
N PRO A 150 -25.45 17.62 10.46
CA PRO A 150 -26.25 16.76 9.57
C PRO A 150 -25.44 16.11 8.43
N TRP A 151 -24.35 16.75 8.00
CA TRP A 151 -23.45 16.20 6.99
C TRP A 151 -22.45 15.18 7.55
N GLU A 152 -22.04 15.33 8.82
CA GLU A 152 -21.17 14.37 9.52
C GLU A 152 -21.92 13.08 9.84
N SER A 153 -23.17 13.17 10.33
CA SER A 153 -24.02 11.97 10.49
C SER A 153 -24.20 11.24 9.16
N LYS A 154 -24.39 11.96 8.05
CA LYS A 154 -24.56 11.35 6.73
C LYS A 154 -23.29 10.63 6.23
N LEU A 155 -22.11 11.12 6.61
CA LEU A 155 -20.84 10.45 6.32
C LEU A 155 -20.62 9.24 7.23
N GLU A 156 -21.02 9.33 8.50
CA GLU A 156 -20.95 8.22 9.45
C GLU A 156 -21.91 7.09 9.05
N ASP A 157 -23.13 7.43 8.61
CA ASP A 157 -24.11 6.48 8.04
C ASP A 157 -23.56 5.76 6.80
N LEU A 158 -22.94 6.50 5.88
CA LEU A 158 -22.28 5.92 4.70
C LEU A 158 -21.09 5.03 5.09
N ARG A 159 -20.33 5.43 6.10
CA ARG A 159 -19.24 4.62 6.67
C ARG A 159 -19.77 3.32 7.25
N GLU A 160 -20.87 3.35 7.99
CA GLU A 160 -21.48 2.14 8.56
C GLU A 160 -22.08 1.26 7.47
N GLU A 161 -22.74 1.83 6.47
CA GLU A 161 -23.24 1.11 5.29
C GLU A 161 -22.10 0.40 4.53
N MET A 162 -20.92 1.03 4.46
CA MET A 162 -19.71 0.46 3.85
C MET A 162 -18.95 -0.51 4.78
N ALA A 163 -19.04 -0.35 6.09
CA ALA A 163 -18.34 -1.17 7.08
C ALA A 163 -19.07 -2.47 7.40
N VAL A 164 -20.38 -2.54 7.17
CA VAL A 164 -21.08 -3.82 7.16
C VAL A 164 -20.53 -4.63 5.97
N PRO A 165 -19.88 -5.80 6.20
CA PRO A 165 -19.51 -6.67 5.10
C PRO A 165 -20.77 -6.96 4.33
N THR A 166 -20.79 -6.53 3.07
CA THR A 166 -21.93 -6.64 2.17
C THR A 166 -22.56 -8.03 2.31
N ARG A 167 -23.66 -8.12 3.06
CA ARG A 167 -24.61 -9.21 2.86
C ARG A 167 -24.96 -9.14 1.38
N PRO A 168 -24.89 -10.24 0.63
CA PRO A 168 -24.96 -10.20 -0.82
C PRO A 168 -26.38 -9.83 -1.26
N GLY A 169 -26.64 -8.55 -1.44
CA GLY A 169 -27.93 -8.01 -1.90
C GLY A 169 -27.91 -6.50 -1.81
N LYS A 170 -27.50 -5.76 -2.85
CA LYS A 170 -28.14 -5.71 -4.16
C LYS A 170 -27.17 -6.14 -5.26
N LYS A 171 -27.38 -7.35 -5.78
CA LYS A 171 -26.85 -7.78 -7.06
C LYS A 171 -27.47 -6.87 -8.14
N SER A 172 -26.77 -5.81 -8.55
CA SER A 172 -26.70 -5.61 -9.99
C SER A 172 -26.20 -6.94 -10.54
N GLN A 173 -26.89 -7.51 -11.51
CA GLN A 173 -26.51 -8.78 -12.10
C GLN A 173 -25.15 -8.61 -12.82
N VAL A 174 -24.06 -8.50 -12.07
CA VAL A 174 -22.73 -8.87 -12.55
C VAL A 174 -22.75 -10.38 -12.61
N GLN A 175 -23.47 -10.89 -13.60
CA GLN A 175 -23.38 -12.30 -13.97
C GLN A 175 -21.90 -12.54 -14.22
N GLU A 176 -21.27 -13.39 -13.42
CA GLU A 176 -19.87 -13.74 -13.60
C GLU A 176 -19.66 -14.16 -15.06
N ARG A 177 -18.82 -13.41 -15.77
CA ARG A 177 -18.44 -13.65 -17.17
C ARG A 177 -17.01 -14.13 -17.20
N GLN A 178 -16.77 -15.20 -17.95
CA GLN A 178 -15.42 -15.69 -18.25
C GLN A 178 -15.19 -15.56 -19.75
N ILE A 179 -14.01 -15.04 -20.11
CA ILE A 179 -13.53 -14.96 -21.49
C ILE A 179 -12.35 -15.93 -21.61
N PHE A 180 -12.38 -16.79 -22.63
CA PHE A 180 -11.29 -17.69 -22.99
C PHE A 180 -10.58 -17.13 -24.22
N TYR A 181 -9.25 -17.17 -24.17
CA TYR A 181 -8.38 -16.81 -25.28
C TYR A 181 -7.75 -18.10 -25.82
N GLU A 182 -8.12 -18.45 -27.04
CA GLU A 182 -7.64 -19.64 -27.73
C GLU A 182 -6.69 -19.20 -28.85
N ILE A 183 -5.48 -19.76 -28.89
CA ILE A 183 -4.51 -19.46 -29.92
C ILE A 183 -4.80 -20.36 -31.12
N ASP A 184 -5.14 -19.78 -32.27
CA ASP A 184 -5.31 -20.53 -33.50
C ASP A 184 -3.94 -20.71 -34.17
N LEU A 185 -3.34 -21.88 -33.99
CA LEU A 185 -2.01 -22.18 -34.52
C LEU A 185 -1.98 -22.24 -36.05
N ALA A 186 -3.06 -22.69 -36.70
CA ALA A 186 -3.11 -22.81 -38.15
C ALA A 186 -3.22 -21.41 -38.78
N ALA A 187 -4.18 -20.61 -38.33
CA ALA A 187 -4.35 -19.24 -38.77
C ALA A 187 -3.14 -18.37 -38.41
N SER A 188 -2.50 -18.61 -37.26
CA SER A 188 -1.30 -17.85 -36.88
C SER A 188 -0.12 -18.09 -37.82
N ARG A 189 0.05 -19.34 -38.28
CA ARG A 189 1.11 -19.71 -39.23
C ARG A 189 0.85 -19.15 -40.61
N GLU A 190 -0.39 -19.19 -41.07
CA GLU A 190 -0.79 -18.65 -42.37
C GLU A 190 -0.66 -17.12 -42.43
N ALA A 191 -1.11 -16.42 -41.40
CA ALA A 191 -1.05 -14.96 -41.33
C ALA A 191 0.35 -14.41 -40.97
N GLY A 192 1.29 -15.27 -40.55
CA GLY A 192 2.60 -14.87 -40.02
C GLY A 192 2.51 -13.99 -38.76
N LYS A 193 1.37 -14.02 -38.05
CA LYS A 193 1.04 -13.19 -36.89
C LYS A 193 0.26 -14.03 -35.90
N LEU A 194 0.37 -13.74 -34.60
CA LEU A 194 -0.42 -14.45 -33.58
C LEU A 194 -1.91 -14.13 -33.75
N VAL A 195 -2.72 -15.14 -34.06
CA VAL A 195 -4.17 -15.08 -34.17
C VAL A 195 -4.79 -15.66 -32.90
N ILE A 196 -5.60 -14.85 -32.21
CA ILE A 196 -6.29 -15.23 -30.97
C ILE A 196 -7.79 -15.19 -31.21
N GLN A 197 -8.47 -16.30 -30.95
CA GLN A 197 -9.92 -16.37 -30.90
C GLN A 197 -10.40 -16.16 -29.46
N ALA A 198 -11.37 -15.26 -29.27
CA ALA A 198 -11.98 -15.01 -27.98
C ALA A 198 -13.37 -15.66 -27.89
N THR A 199 -13.60 -16.48 -26.88
CA THR A 199 -14.91 -17.05 -26.56
C THR A 199 -15.33 -16.65 -25.14
N GLN A 200 -16.63 -16.64 -24.83
CA GLN A 200 -17.16 -16.22 -23.54
C GLN A 200 -18.25 -17.16 -23.02
N ARG A 201 -18.36 -17.28 -21.70
CA ARG A 201 -19.52 -17.89 -21.03
C ARG A 201 -19.97 -17.05 -19.83
N GLN A 202 -21.24 -17.18 -19.50
CA GLN A 202 -21.88 -16.40 -18.46
C GLN A 202 -22.58 -17.34 -17.48
N ARG A 203 -22.48 -17.03 -16.19
CA ARG A 203 -23.14 -17.82 -15.15
C ARG A 203 -24.64 -17.50 -15.11
N ARG A 204 -25.47 -18.55 -15.13
CA ARG A 204 -26.93 -18.43 -15.02
C ARG A 204 -27.33 -18.05 -13.60
N SER A 205 -28.56 -17.58 -13.42
CA SER A 205 -29.14 -17.34 -12.09
C SER A 205 -29.15 -18.59 -11.19
N SER A 206 -29.14 -19.79 -11.78
CA SER A 206 -29.00 -21.08 -11.10
C SER A 206 -27.58 -21.40 -10.63
N GLY A 207 -26.59 -20.54 -10.89
CA GLY A 207 -25.19 -20.78 -10.54
C GLY A 207 -24.44 -21.72 -11.48
N GLN A 208 -25.11 -22.32 -12.46
CA GLN A 208 -24.47 -23.15 -13.50
C GLN A 208 -23.91 -22.27 -14.63
N TRP A 209 -22.82 -22.73 -15.25
CA TRP A 209 -22.23 -22.06 -16.41
C TRP A 209 -23.08 -22.29 -17.67
N GLY A 210 -23.35 -21.22 -18.42
CA GLY A 210 -23.94 -21.31 -19.75
C GLY A 210 -22.96 -21.88 -20.79
N LYS A 211 -23.50 -22.27 -21.95
CA LYS A 211 -22.69 -22.71 -23.11
C LYS A 211 -21.73 -21.60 -23.54
N VAL A 212 -20.50 -21.99 -23.88
CA VAL A 212 -19.48 -21.09 -24.43
C VAL A 212 -19.94 -20.57 -25.79
N LYS A 213 -19.80 -19.26 -26.03
CA LYS A 213 -20.19 -18.55 -27.26
C LYS A 213 -19.04 -17.67 -27.74
N PRO A 214 -18.85 -17.46 -29.05
CA PRO A 214 -17.83 -16.55 -29.57
C PRO A 214 -18.07 -15.11 -29.06
N LEU A 215 -16.99 -14.44 -28.66
CA LEU A 215 -17.03 -13.06 -28.19
C LEU A 215 -16.96 -12.12 -29.40
N LYS A 216 -18.04 -11.40 -29.69
CA LYS A 216 -18.05 -10.36 -30.71
C LYS A 216 -17.57 -9.05 -30.10
N VAL A 217 -16.35 -8.63 -30.45
CA VAL A 217 -15.85 -7.29 -30.11
C VAL A 217 -16.32 -6.34 -31.20
N ARG A 218 -17.05 -5.28 -30.82
CA ARG A 218 -17.39 -4.19 -31.74
C ARG A 218 -16.22 -3.21 -31.77
N SER A 219 -15.66 -2.99 -32.95
CA SER A 219 -14.69 -1.93 -33.24
C SER A 219 -15.39 -0.61 -33.51
#